data_AF-A0A1V4Y2T1-F1
#
_entry.id   AF-A0A1V4Y2T1-F1
#
_cell.length_a   1.000
_cell.length_b   1.000
_cell.length_c   1.000
_cell.angle_alpha   90.00
_cell.angle_beta   90.00
_cell.angle_gamma   90.00
#
_symmetry.space_group_name_H-M   'P 1'
#
loop_
_entity.id
_entity.type
_entity.pdbx_description
1 polymer ?
#
loop_
_entity_poly.entity_id
_entity_poly.type
_entity_poly.pdbx_seq_one_letter_code
_entity_poly.pdbx_strand_id
1 'polypeptide(L)' 'MPDEAYVWQPDPSNPNYQFSYYLRLRGKATAIPEPATLALLGFGVLPLIRRRKA' A
#
# COMPACT_ATOMS: atom_id res chain seq x y z
N MET A 1 34.50 2.51 -10.68
CA MET A 1 33.41 3.48 -10.41
C MET A 1 32.78 3.02 -9.12
N PRO A 2 32.75 3.81 -8.04
CA PRO A 2 32.04 3.37 -6.84
C PRO A 2 30.55 3.38 -7.17
N ASP A 3 29.86 2.28 -6.88
CA ASP A 3 28.41 2.16 -7.02
C ASP A 3 27.78 3.11 -5.99
N GLU A 4 27.48 4.33 -6.40
CA GLU A 4 26.82 5.32 -5.56
C GLU A 4 25.46 4.75 -5.14
N ALA A 5 25.38 4.30 -3.89
CA ALA A 5 24.13 3.88 -3.29
C ALA A 5 23.19 5.10 -3.33
N TYR A 6 22.21 5.07 -4.22
CA TYR A 6 21.21 6.13 -4.35
C TYR A 6 20.46 6.29 -3.02
N VAL A 7 20.83 7.30 -2.23
CA VAL A 7 20.14 7.65 -0.99
C VAL A 7 18.92 8.47 -1.39
N TRP A 8 17.76 7.83 -1.36
CA TRP A 8 16.50 8.52 -1.60
C TRP A 8 16.27 9.61 -0.54
N GLN A 9 15.97 10.82 -1.01
CA GLN A 9 15.63 11.97 -0.18
C GLN A 9 14.20 12.43 -0.52
N PRO A 10 13.32 12.63 0.47
CA PRO A 10 11.99 13.18 0.21
C PRO A 10 12.10 14.63 -0.26
N ASP A 11 11.37 14.98 -1.32
CA ASP A 11 11.27 16.36 -1.79
C ASP A 11 10.31 17.16 -0.89
N PRO A 12 10.78 18.18 -0.14
CA PRO A 12 9.94 18.98 0.74
C PRO A 12 8.89 19.83 0.00
N SER A 13 9.09 20.07 -1.30
CA SER A 13 8.16 20.84 -2.14
C SER A 13 6.92 20.04 -2.53
N ASN A 14 6.97 18.71 -2.44
CA ASN A 14 5.82 17.86 -2.68
C ASN A 14 4.87 17.93 -1.46
N PRO A 15 3.64 18.45 -1.58
CA PRO A 15 2.71 18.54 -0.44
C PRO A 15 2.37 17.18 0.18
N ASN A 16 2.58 16.07 -0.55
CA ASN A 16 2.37 14.70 -0.09
C ASN A 16 3.66 14.01 0.40
N TYR A 17 4.77 14.74 0.62
CA TYR A 17 6.05 14.13 0.99
C TYR A 17 5.99 13.30 2.27
N GLN A 18 5.17 13.69 3.25
CA GLN A 18 4.99 12.94 4.49
C GLN A 18 4.37 11.56 4.26
N PHE A 19 3.41 11.45 3.33
CA PHE A 19 2.80 10.19 2.95
C PHE A 19 3.81 9.28 2.24
N SER A 20 4.57 9.82 1.30
CA SER A 20 5.64 9.10 0.60
C SER A 20 6.74 8.62 1.55
N TYR A 21 7.13 9.47 2.52
CA TYR A 21 8.10 9.16 3.57
C TYR A 21 7.59 8.04 4.50
N TYR A 22 6.33 8.13 4.92
CA TYR A 22 5.67 7.11 5.73
C TYR A 22 5.60 5.75 5.00
N LEU A 23 5.16 5.74 3.74
CA LEU A 23 5.11 4.52 2.94
C LEU A 23 6.49 3.87 2.78
N ARG A 24 7.56 4.65 2.63
CA ARG A 24 8.90 4.10 2.44
C ARG A 24 9.54 3.59 3.74
N LEU A 25 9.33 4.27 4.86
CA LEU A 25 9.96 3.88 6.14
C LEU A 25 9.14 2.88 6.97
N ARG A 26 7.81 2.99 6.92
CA ARG A 26 6.88 2.17 7.71
C ARG A 26 6.10 1.20 6.85
N GLY A 27 5.94 1.48 5.56
CA GLY A 27 5.38 0.53 4.61
C GLY A 27 6.37 -0.59 4.37
N LYS A 28 6.40 -1.58 5.27
CA LYS A 28 6.63 -2.97 4.84
C LYS A 28 5.72 -3.17 3.66
N ALA A 29 6.26 -3.18 2.43
CA ALA A 29 5.56 -3.23 1.15
C ALA A 29 4.09 -3.61 1.37
N THR A 30 3.25 -2.63 1.71
CA THR A 30 1.86 -2.92 1.98
C THR A 30 1.35 -3.12 0.58
N ALA A 31 1.33 -4.38 0.14
CA ALA A 31 0.80 -4.77 -1.14
C ALA A 31 -0.60 -4.19 -1.16
N ILE A 32 -0.73 -3.01 -1.77
CA ILE A 32 -2.01 -2.38 -1.99
C ILE A 32 -2.75 -3.45 -2.80
N PRO A 33 -3.80 -4.07 -2.24
CA PRO A 33 -4.41 -5.21 -2.88
C PRO A 33 -4.88 -4.77 -4.26
N GLU A 34 -4.62 -5.61 -5.26
CA GLU A 34 -5.03 -5.28 -6.62
C GLU A 34 -6.55 -5.02 -6.65
N PRO A 35 -7.05 -4.19 -7.58
CA PRO A 35 -8.48 -3.90 -7.68
C PRO A 35 -9.35 -5.16 -7.74
N ALA A 36 -8.86 -6.22 -8.39
CA ALA A 36 -9.52 -7.53 -8.43
C ALA A 36 -9.61 -8.18 -7.04
N THR A 37 -8.54 -8.09 -6.23
CA THR A 37 -8.53 -8.57 -4.83
C THR A 37 -9.55 -7.81 -3.98
N LEU A 38 -9.65 -6.48 -4.14
CA LEU A 38 -10.66 -5.67 -3.44
C LEU A 38 -12.09 -6.05 -3.85
N ALA A 39 -12.33 -6.27 -5.15
CA ALA A 39 -13.63 -6.71 -5.64
C ALA A 39 -14.03 -8.09 -5.10
N LEU A 40 -13.07 -9.02 -5.05
CA LEU A 40 -13.28 -10.39 -4.57
C LEU A 40 -13.54 -10.42 -3.05
N LEU A 41 -12.86 -9.57 -2.29
CA LEU A 41 -13.16 -9.36 -0.86
C LEU A 41 -14.55 -8.72 -0.66
N GLY A 42 -14.87 -7.67 -1.42
CA GLY A 42 -16.10 -6.89 -1.31
C GLY A 42 -17.37 -7.63 -1.71
N PHE A 43 -17.36 -8.28 -2.87
CA PHE A 43 -18.55 -8.94 -3.45
C PHE A 43 -18.54 -10.46 -3.34
N GLY A 44 -17.38 -11.08 -3.12
CA GLY A 44 -17.27 -12.52 -2.94
C GLY A 44 -17.28 -12.90 -1.47
N VAL A 45 -16.17 -12.62 -0.79
CA VAL A 45 -15.89 -13.20 0.54
C VAL A 45 -16.73 -12.58 1.65
N LEU A 46 -16.85 -11.25 1.71
CA LEU A 46 -17.61 -10.58 2.77
C LEU A 46 -19.10 -10.97 2.81
N PRO A 47 -19.82 -11.05 1.67
CA PRO A 47 -21.20 -11.53 1.66
C PRO A 47 -21.34 -13.00 2.07
N LEU A 48 -20.39 -13.86 1.66
CA LEU A 48 -20.36 -15.28 2.05
C LEU A 48 -20.18 -15.46 3.56
N ILE A 49 -19.27 -14.70 4.18
CA ILE A 49 -19.07 -14.70 5.63
C ILE A 49 -20.32 -14.19 6.34
N ARG A 50 -20.97 -13.13 5.84
CA ARG A 50 -22.21 -12.60 6.41
C ARG A 50 -23.34 -13.63 6.39
N ARG A 51 -23.48 -14.40 5.31
CA ARG A 51 -24.51 -15.45 5.19
C ARG A 51 -24.26 -16.65 6.09
N ARG A 52 -23.01 -16.96 6.43
CA ARG A 52 -22.67 -18.09 7.31
C ARG A 52 -22.97 -17.83 8.79
N LYS A 53 -23.14 -16.58 9.19
CA LYS A 53 -23.47 -16.18 10.57
C LYS A 53 -24.96 -15.99 10.85
N ALA A 54 -25.81 -15.97 9.82
CA ALA A 54 -27.26 -15.92 9.94
C ALA A 54 -27.83 -17.35 9.90
#